data_AF-A0A017T0X0-F1
#
_entry.id   AF-A0A017T0X0-F1
#
_cell.length_a   1.000
_cell.length_b   1.000
_cell.length_c   1.000
_cell.angle_alpha   90.00
_cell.angle_beta   90.00
_cell.angle_gamma   90.00
#
_symmetry.space_group_name_H-M   'P 1'
#
loop_
_entity.id
_entity.type
_entity.pdbx_description
1 polymer ?
#
loop_
_entity_poly.entity_id
_entity_poly.type
_entity_poly.pdbx_seq_one_letter_code
_entity_poly.pdbx_strand_id
1 'polypeptide(L)'
;MTNIGESISIPSVDGPWECPFEHDGQKHEKHNILPPPNTKNDAAKLAKNMGEEQYFHVSIDGKEHRAKLAAHHVLPGNESWPHSDLHKWVNKANKNYVTSDIGYDVNAAANGVNLCDDEYYPGGSLKKQDYAYAFMKSKNRQFHDRHTAYSEWVINRLNKIAIRLDREVAGRSGKGCGKENCPLDGKDKEPYEPPYNLLGRLYETAKTIKKLLLGSPKQWRMPVMTSRFAVMYQLAISEEEARQQMSAARATLKKMRTG
;
A
#
# COMPACT_ATOMS: atom_id res chain seq x y z
N MET A 1 -27.12 -9.31 16.46
CA MET A 1 -26.77 -7.93 16.07
C MET A 1 -25.66 -7.48 17.01
N THR A 2 -24.41 -7.46 16.55
CA THR A 2 -23.25 -7.05 17.35
C THR A 2 -23.09 -5.54 17.25
N ASN A 3 -23.07 -4.87 18.40
CA ASN A 3 -22.94 -3.42 18.53
C ASN A 3 -21.64 -2.93 17.89
N ILE A 4 -21.77 -2.15 16.82
CA ILE A 4 -20.68 -1.33 16.26
C ILE A 4 -20.70 -0.04 17.07
N GLY A 5 -19.78 0.12 18.03
CA GLY A 5 -19.72 1.36 18.79
C GLY A 5 -18.90 1.40 20.07
N GLU A 6 -18.07 0.40 20.39
CA GLU A 6 -17.12 0.59 21.50
C GLU A 6 -16.06 1.63 21.11
N SER A 7 -16.09 2.77 21.80
CA SER A 7 -15.05 3.78 21.73
C SER A 7 -13.78 3.19 22.29
N ILE A 8 -12.78 3.00 21.41
CA ILE A 8 -11.43 2.69 21.84
C ILE A 8 -10.93 3.89 22.64
N SER A 9 -10.69 3.71 23.94
CA SER A 9 -10.01 4.70 24.76
C SER A 9 -8.63 4.95 24.16
N ILE A 10 -8.40 6.17 23.68
CA ILE A 10 -7.07 6.62 23.31
C ILE A 10 -6.32 6.76 24.64
N PRO A 11 -5.19 6.07 24.85
CA PRO A 11 -4.42 6.19 26.08
C PRO A 11 -4.06 7.66 26.30
N SER A 12 -4.39 8.18 27.49
CA SER A 12 -3.90 9.48 27.95
C SER A 12 -2.37 9.41 28.01
N VAL A 13 -1.72 10.43 27.48
CA VAL A 13 -0.26 10.57 27.43
C VAL A 13 0.24 11.50 28.54
N ASP A 14 -0.45 11.50 29.69
CA ASP A 14 -0.16 12.38 30.84
C ASP A 14 1.04 11.87 31.68
N GLY A 15 2.18 11.61 31.03
CA GLY A 15 3.47 11.29 31.64
C GLY A 15 4.59 12.21 31.12
N PRO A 16 5.79 12.22 31.74
CA PRO A 16 6.93 12.97 31.20
C PRO A 16 7.18 12.52 29.76
N TRP A 17 7.10 13.49 28.85
CA TRP A 17 7.07 13.28 27.41
C TRP A 17 8.42 12.80 26.87
N GLU A 18 8.44 11.62 26.27
CA GLU A 18 9.53 11.17 25.40
C GLU A 18 9.05 11.23 23.94
N CYS A 19 9.82 11.90 23.10
CA CYS A 19 9.52 11.95 21.67
C CYS A 19 9.58 10.54 21.07
N PRO A 20 8.56 10.05 20.34
CA PRO A 20 8.55 8.70 19.78
C PRO A 20 9.46 8.55 18.54
N PHE A 21 10.12 9.63 18.13
CA PHE A 21 11.19 9.58 17.14
C PHE A 21 12.48 9.33 17.92
N GLU A 22 13.20 8.24 17.62
CA GLU A 22 14.51 7.98 18.25
C GLU A 22 15.42 9.20 18.04
N HIS A 23 15.79 9.80 19.17
CA HIS A 23 16.64 10.98 19.29
C HIS A 23 17.96 10.64 19.95
N ASP A 24 18.17 9.36 20.28
CA ASP A 24 19.50 8.93 20.67
C ASP A 24 20.44 9.21 19.48
N GLY A 25 21.68 9.58 19.78
CA GLY A 25 22.69 9.80 18.74
C GLY A 25 23.02 8.52 17.95
N GLN A 26 22.22 7.46 18.02
CA GLN A 26 22.32 6.33 17.14
C GLN A 26 22.01 6.82 15.72
N LYS A 27 22.92 6.48 14.81
CA LYS A 27 22.64 6.66 13.39
C LYS A 27 21.47 5.76 13.06
N HIS A 28 20.29 6.35 12.88
CA HIS A 28 19.24 5.80 12.03
C HIS A 28 19.90 5.15 10.81
N GLU A 29 19.40 3.99 10.37
CA GLU A 29 19.90 3.38 9.14
C GLU A 29 19.97 4.47 8.08
N LYS A 30 21.16 4.75 7.54
CA LYS A 30 21.43 5.90 6.63
C LYS A 30 20.57 5.91 5.36
N HIS A 31 19.70 4.92 5.22
CA HIS A 31 18.78 4.67 4.13
C HIS A 31 17.39 5.26 4.38
N ASN A 32 17.05 5.58 5.64
CA ASN A 32 15.85 6.32 5.99
C ASN A 32 16.12 7.80 5.69
N ILE A 33 15.66 8.22 4.52
CA ILE A 33 15.74 9.60 4.07
C ILE A 33 14.30 10.01 3.83
N LEU A 34 13.93 11.21 4.30
CA LEU A 34 12.66 11.88 4.00
C LEU A 34 12.08 11.41 2.66
N PRO A 35 10.94 10.70 2.63
CA PRO A 35 10.33 10.25 1.38
C PRO A 35 9.75 11.45 0.62
N PRO A 36 10.03 11.58 -0.69
CA PRO A 36 11.35 11.68 -1.27
C PRO A 36 11.58 13.11 -1.78
N PRO A 37 12.77 13.70 -1.55
CA PRO A 37 13.34 14.56 -2.58
C PRO A 37 14.33 13.79 -3.47
N ASN A 38 14.83 12.61 -3.04
CA ASN A 38 15.93 11.92 -3.75
C ASN A 38 15.94 10.38 -3.67
N THR A 39 15.23 9.74 -2.74
CA THR A 39 15.15 8.28 -2.70
C THR A 39 14.31 7.80 -3.88
N LYS A 40 15.00 7.39 -4.94
CA LYS A 40 14.36 6.78 -6.10
C LYS A 40 13.55 5.57 -5.62
N ASN A 41 12.28 5.52 -6.01
CA ASN A 41 11.53 4.28 -6.02
C ASN A 41 12.37 3.24 -6.80
N ASP A 42 12.82 2.19 -6.12
CA ASP A 42 13.70 1.16 -6.66
C ASP A 42 13.10 -0.21 -6.36
N ALA A 43 12.52 -0.82 -7.40
CA ALA A 43 11.90 -2.14 -7.31
C ALA A 43 12.90 -3.24 -6.97
N ALA A 44 14.16 -3.14 -7.39
CA ALA A 44 15.19 -4.13 -7.07
C ALA A 44 15.61 -4.04 -5.60
N LYS A 45 15.77 -2.81 -5.08
CA LYS A 45 16.03 -2.59 -3.64
C LYS A 45 14.84 -3.08 -2.80
N LEU A 46 13.62 -2.78 -3.23
CA LEU A 46 12.42 -3.27 -2.55
C LEU A 46 12.37 -4.80 -2.55
N ALA A 47 12.60 -5.45 -3.70
CA ALA A 47 12.62 -6.90 -3.81
C ALA A 47 13.63 -7.51 -2.83
N LYS A 48 14.87 -7.00 -2.81
CA LYS A 48 15.90 -7.42 -1.85
C LYS A 48 15.45 -7.28 -0.40
N ASN A 49 14.83 -6.15 -0.05
CA ASN A 49 14.34 -5.90 1.31
C ASN A 49 13.17 -6.81 1.69
N MET A 50 12.36 -7.23 0.71
CA MET A 50 11.26 -8.16 0.90
C MET A 50 11.68 -9.64 1.01
N GLY A 51 12.95 -9.95 0.70
CA GLY A 51 13.51 -11.29 0.73
C GLY A 51 13.67 -11.91 -0.66
N GLU A 52 13.77 -13.24 -0.71
CA GLU A 52 14.02 -13.96 -1.97
C GLU A 52 12.86 -13.85 -2.97
N GLU A 53 13.22 -13.76 -4.24
CA GLU A 53 12.27 -13.80 -5.35
C GLU A 53 11.57 -15.16 -5.39
N GLN A 54 10.25 -15.14 -5.63
CA GLN A 54 9.45 -16.35 -5.62
C GLN A 54 9.10 -16.79 -7.03
N TYR A 55 9.64 -17.95 -7.42
CA TYR A 55 9.38 -18.61 -8.69
C TYR A 55 8.43 -19.78 -8.51
N PHE A 56 7.61 -20.04 -9.52
CA PHE A 56 6.70 -21.18 -9.55
C PHE A 56 6.19 -21.40 -10.99
N HIS A 57 5.32 -22.39 -11.19
CA HIS A 57 4.74 -22.69 -12.50
C HIS A 57 3.21 -22.59 -12.46
N VAL A 58 2.63 -22.28 -13.62
CA VAL A 58 1.18 -22.29 -13.87
C VAL A 58 0.86 -23.17 -15.07
N SER A 59 -0.15 -24.02 -14.93
CA SER A 59 -0.66 -24.84 -16.03
C SER A 59 -1.69 -24.05 -16.83
N ILE A 60 -1.48 -23.92 -18.14
CA ILE A 60 -2.40 -23.31 -19.11
C ILE A 60 -2.53 -24.28 -20.28
N ASP A 61 -3.74 -24.73 -20.58
CA ASP A 61 -4.01 -25.71 -21.64
C ASP A 61 -3.13 -26.97 -21.57
N GLY A 62 -2.84 -27.43 -20.35
CA GLY A 62 -2.01 -28.61 -20.07
C GLY A 62 -0.51 -28.39 -20.25
N LYS A 63 -0.05 -27.15 -20.47
CA LYS A 63 1.37 -26.78 -20.54
C LYS A 63 1.77 -25.98 -19.32
N GLU A 64 2.94 -26.29 -18.78
CA GLU A 64 3.53 -25.55 -17.67
C GLU A 64 4.26 -24.31 -18.17
N HIS A 65 3.98 -23.18 -17.52
CA HIS A 65 4.61 -21.90 -17.79
C HIS A 65 5.26 -21.37 -16.51
N ARG A 66 6.53 -20.93 -16.63
CA ARG A 66 7.24 -20.32 -15.52
C ARG A 66 6.62 -18.96 -15.18
N ALA A 67 6.56 -18.66 -13.89
CA ALA A 67 6.04 -17.43 -13.36
C ALA A 67 6.88 -16.96 -12.17
N LYS A 68 6.86 -15.64 -11.93
CA LYS A 68 7.60 -14.98 -10.85
C LYS A 68 6.74 -13.91 -10.21
N LEU A 69 6.80 -13.83 -8.88
CA LEU A 69 6.26 -12.70 -8.16
C LEU A 69 7.25 -11.53 -8.18
N ALA A 70 6.79 -10.35 -8.60
CA ALA A 70 7.58 -9.13 -8.61
C ALA A 70 7.22 -8.24 -7.43
N ALA A 71 8.21 -7.51 -6.90
CA ALA A 71 8.01 -6.55 -5.84
C ALA A 71 7.26 -5.32 -6.37
N HIS A 72 6.20 -4.93 -5.66
CA HIS A 72 5.35 -3.80 -5.98
C HIS A 72 5.29 -2.83 -4.80
N HIS A 73 5.55 -1.55 -5.06
CA HIS A 73 5.39 -0.49 -4.08
C HIS A 73 3.91 -0.20 -3.83
N VAL A 74 3.51 -0.36 -2.57
CA VAL A 74 2.13 -0.14 -2.14
C VAL A 74 1.81 1.36 -2.04
N LEU A 75 2.78 2.15 -1.58
CA LEU A 75 2.77 3.61 -1.70
C LEU A 75 3.83 3.99 -2.76
N PRO A 76 3.41 4.28 -4.02
CA PRO A 76 4.34 4.59 -5.09
C PRO A 76 5.09 5.90 -4.82
N GLY A 77 6.39 5.80 -4.55
CA GLY A 77 7.22 6.97 -4.22
C GLY A 77 7.31 8.00 -5.32
N ASN A 78 7.36 7.57 -6.59
CA ASN A 78 7.50 8.48 -7.73
C ASN A 78 6.15 8.95 -8.28
N GLU A 79 5.08 8.15 -8.13
CA GLU A 79 3.79 8.44 -8.78
C GLU A 79 2.73 9.02 -7.85
N SER A 80 2.86 8.80 -6.53
CA SER A 80 1.84 9.25 -5.58
C SER A 80 2.36 10.32 -4.65
N TRP A 81 3.58 10.15 -4.13
CA TRP A 81 4.07 11.07 -3.10
C TRP A 81 4.22 12.53 -3.56
N PRO A 82 4.94 12.83 -4.68
CA PRO A 82 5.21 14.21 -5.09
C PRO A 82 3.94 14.97 -5.49
N HIS A 83 2.88 14.22 -5.80
CA HIS A 83 1.57 14.72 -6.21
C HIS A 83 0.56 14.79 -5.05
N SER A 84 0.96 14.36 -3.84
CA SER A 84 0.12 14.42 -2.66
C SER A 84 0.36 15.68 -1.84
N ASP A 85 -0.68 16.18 -1.18
CA ASP A 85 -0.60 17.27 -0.21
C ASP A 85 0.23 16.87 1.02
N LEU A 86 0.46 15.57 1.23
CA LEU A 86 1.29 15.07 2.32
C LEU A 86 2.77 15.43 2.12
N HIS A 87 3.22 15.58 0.88
CA HIS A 87 4.60 15.98 0.58
C HIS A 87 4.98 17.30 1.28
N LYS A 88 4.05 18.26 1.44
CA LYS A 88 4.35 19.54 2.11
C LYS A 88 4.79 19.36 3.56
N TRP A 89 4.31 18.30 4.22
CA TRP A 89 4.60 17.99 5.63
C TRP A 89 6.01 17.45 5.86
N VAL A 90 6.66 16.98 4.80
CA VAL A 90 7.88 16.20 4.80
C VAL A 90 8.78 16.79 3.71
N ASN A 91 9.23 18.04 3.92
CA ASN A 91 9.87 18.85 2.89
C ASN A 91 11.08 19.61 3.44
N LYS A 92 12.28 19.22 2.99
CA LYS A 92 13.55 19.89 3.34
C LYS A 92 13.58 21.38 3.01
N ALA A 93 12.87 21.81 1.96
CA ALA A 93 12.85 23.21 1.52
C ALA A 93 12.01 24.11 2.44
N ASN A 94 11.12 23.54 3.25
CA ASN A 94 10.23 24.31 4.10
C ASN A 94 10.50 24.04 5.58
N LYS A 95 11.22 24.98 6.21
CA LYS A 95 11.63 24.92 7.63
C LYS A 95 10.46 24.89 8.62
N ASN A 96 9.24 25.19 8.17
CA ASN A 96 8.05 25.10 8.99
C ASN A 96 7.47 23.67 9.07
N TYR A 97 8.00 22.72 8.29
CA TYR A 97 7.55 21.33 8.23
C TYR A 97 8.66 20.36 8.62
N VAL A 98 8.41 19.05 8.59
CA VAL A 98 9.40 18.04 8.98
C VAL A 98 10.55 18.03 7.98
N THR A 99 11.74 18.41 8.47
CA THR A 99 12.97 18.53 7.67
C THR A 99 14.01 17.44 7.99
N SER A 100 13.80 16.68 9.05
CA SER A 100 14.58 15.51 9.45
C SER A 100 13.96 14.21 8.96
N ASP A 101 14.74 13.14 8.97
CA ASP A 101 14.21 11.81 8.65
C ASP A 101 13.04 11.42 9.58
N ILE A 102 12.01 10.81 8.99
CA ILE A 102 10.80 10.35 9.67
C ILE A 102 10.77 8.83 9.88
N GLY A 103 11.84 8.13 9.50
CA GLY A 103 11.95 6.67 9.62
C GLY A 103 11.12 5.90 8.59
N TYR A 104 10.65 6.56 7.52
CA TYR A 104 9.92 5.90 6.44
C TYR A 104 10.84 5.70 5.21
N ASP A 105 11.15 4.45 4.87
CA ASP A 105 11.80 4.10 3.60
C ASP A 105 10.75 3.56 2.60
N VAL A 106 10.65 4.23 1.45
CA VAL A 106 9.78 3.80 0.34
C VAL A 106 10.14 2.40 -0.16
N ASN A 107 11.39 1.99 -0.05
CA ASN A 107 11.89 0.68 -0.44
C ASN A 107 11.91 -0.33 0.73
N ALA A 108 11.39 0.02 1.91
CA ALA A 108 11.25 -0.95 3.01
C ALA A 108 10.25 -2.04 2.65
N ALA A 109 10.48 -3.26 3.16
CA ALA A 109 9.54 -4.38 3.00
C ALA A 109 8.12 -4.05 3.47
N ALA A 110 8.00 -3.19 4.49
CA ALA A 110 6.73 -2.69 5.00
C ALA A 110 5.91 -1.92 3.94
N ASN A 111 6.53 -1.33 2.92
CA ASN A 111 5.88 -0.69 1.77
C ASN A 111 5.77 -1.60 0.53
N GLY A 112 6.24 -2.85 0.60
CA GLY A 112 6.26 -3.76 -0.55
C GLY A 112 5.26 -4.90 -0.49
N VAL A 113 4.76 -5.31 -1.66
CA VAL A 113 3.98 -6.54 -1.83
C VAL A 113 4.40 -7.27 -3.09
N ASN A 114 4.42 -8.60 -3.03
CA ASN A 114 4.78 -9.45 -4.17
C ASN A 114 3.52 -9.71 -5.00
N LEU A 115 3.47 -9.21 -6.24
CA LEU A 115 2.34 -9.35 -7.17
C LEU A 115 2.73 -10.18 -8.40
N CYS A 116 1.70 -10.60 -9.15
CA CYS A 116 1.89 -11.44 -10.32
C CYS A 116 2.41 -10.62 -11.50
N ASP A 117 3.54 -10.94 -12.12
CA ASP A 117 4.10 -10.11 -13.20
C ASP A 117 4.20 -10.84 -14.54
N ASP A 118 4.47 -10.09 -15.61
CA ASP A 118 4.61 -10.58 -16.98
C ASP A 118 6.05 -10.89 -17.42
N GLU A 119 7.06 -10.78 -16.53
CA GLU A 119 8.48 -11.02 -16.84
C GLU A 119 8.72 -12.33 -17.61
N TYR A 120 7.99 -13.40 -17.28
CA TYR A 120 8.11 -14.72 -17.90
C TYR A 120 6.97 -15.07 -18.87
N TYR A 121 6.15 -14.08 -19.26
CA TYR A 121 5.10 -14.31 -20.24
C TYR A 121 5.71 -14.72 -21.59
N PRO A 122 5.42 -15.93 -22.10
CA PRO A 122 6.14 -16.48 -23.26
C PRO A 122 5.71 -15.87 -24.61
N GLY A 123 4.61 -15.10 -24.66
CA GLY A 123 4.07 -14.58 -25.90
C GLY A 123 3.58 -15.66 -26.87
N GLY A 124 3.64 -15.36 -28.17
CA GLY A 124 3.22 -16.27 -29.24
C GLY A 124 1.71 -16.47 -29.29
N SER A 125 1.26 -17.73 -29.29
CA SER A 125 -0.16 -18.10 -29.34
C SER A 125 -0.87 -17.98 -27.98
N LEU A 126 -0.12 -17.95 -26.88
CA LEU A 126 -0.71 -17.80 -25.54
C LEU A 126 -1.15 -16.36 -25.35
N LYS A 127 -2.42 -16.12 -25.01
CA LYS A 127 -2.88 -14.77 -24.70
C LYS A 127 -2.39 -14.35 -23.31
N LYS A 128 -1.88 -13.13 -23.18
CA LYS A 128 -1.45 -12.55 -21.90
C LYS A 128 -2.54 -12.59 -20.82
N GLN A 129 -3.81 -12.47 -21.22
CA GLN A 129 -4.95 -12.58 -20.31
C GLN A 129 -5.01 -13.97 -19.65
N ASP A 130 -4.88 -15.04 -20.43
CA ASP A 130 -4.98 -16.41 -19.91
C ASP A 130 -3.81 -16.70 -18.95
N TYR A 131 -2.62 -16.22 -19.30
CA TYR A 131 -1.45 -16.23 -18.41
C TYR A 131 -1.70 -15.48 -17.10
N ALA A 132 -2.18 -14.23 -17.18
CA ALA A 132 -2.49 -13.42 -16.00
C ALA A 132 -3.56 -14.07 -15.11
N TYR A 133 -4.59 -14.67 -15.71
CA TYR A 133 -5.68 -15.33 -14.98
C TYR A 133 -5.18 -16.57 -14.24
N ALA A 134 -4.44 -17.44 -14.92
CA ALA A 134 -3.85 -18.64 -14.31
C ALA A 134 -2.93 -18.28 -13.14
N PHE A 135 -2.11 -17.24 -13.32
CA PHE A 135 -1.25 -16.72 -12.27
C PHE A 135 -2.07 -16.21 -11.08
N MET A 136 -2.96 -15.23 -11.29
CA MET A 136 -3.77 -14.65 -10.22
C MET A 136 -4.57 -15.70 -9.45
N LYS A 137 -5.13 -16.70 -10.15
CA LYS A 137 -5.81 -17.86 -9.56
C LYS A 137 -4.89 -18.65 -8.64
N SER A 138 -3.66 -18.94 -9.08
CA SER A 138 -2.73 -19.78 -8.33
C SER A 138 -2.20 -19.13 -7.05
N LYS A 139 -2.05 -17.80 -7.03
CA LYS A 139 -1.44 -17.08 -5.90
C LYS A 139 -2.43 -16.29 -5.05
N ASN A 140 -3.66 -16.08 -5.51
CA ASN A 140 -4.63 -15.18 -4.88
C ASN A 140 -4.03 -13.77 -4.66
N ARG A 141 -3.50 -13.19 -5.75
CA ARG A 141 -2.90 -11.86 -5.76
C ARG A 141 -3.21 -11.19 -7.08
N GLN A 142 -3.27 -9.86 -7.09
CA GLN A 142 -3.48 -9.12 -8.32
C GLN A 142 -2.28 -9.21 -9.27
N PHE A 143 -2.54 -8.90 -10.55
CA PHE A 143 -1.51 -8.74 -11.57
C PHE A 143 -0.85 -7.36 -11.46
N HIS A 144 0.47 -7.35 -11.54
CA HIS A 144 1.36 -6.21 -11.53
C HIS A 144 1.31 -5.54 -12.90
N ASP A 145 0.70 -4.36 -12.97
CA ASP A 145 0.68 -3.53 -14.15
C ASP A 145 0.70 -2.07 -13.68
N ARG A 146 1.03 -1.15 -14.58
CA ARG A 146 0.99 0.27 -14.26
C ARG A 146 -0.42 0.79 -14.45
N HIS A 147 -1.02 1.37 -13.40
CA HIS A 147 -2.39 1.88 -13.48
C HIS A 147 -2.53 3.25 -12.81
N THR A 148 -2.83 4.28 -13.62
CA THR A 148 -2.96 5.67 -13.14
C THR A 148 -4.01 5.83 -12.04
N ALA A 149 -5.17 5.19 -12.19
CA ALA A 149 -6.24 5.27 -11.16
C ALA A 149 -5.81 4.71 -9.79
N TYR A 150 -4.91 3.72 -9.74
CA TYR A 150 -4.35 3.23 -8.48
C TYR A 150 -3.53 4.34 -7.81
N SER A 151 -2.61 4.94 -8.56
CA SER A 151 -1.76 6.02 -8.07
C SER A 151 -2.56 7.25 -7.62
N GLU A 152 -3.61 7.63 -8.35
CA GLU A 152 -4.58 8.68 -7.96
C GLU A 152 -5.32 8.33 -6.67
N TRP A 153 -5.74 7.08 -6.50
CA TRP A 153 -6.39 6.66 -5.26
C TRP A 153 -5.43 6.67 -4.07
N VAL A 154 -4.17 6.27 -4.28
CA VAL A 154 -3.13 6.39 -3.25
C VAL A 154 -2.88 7.86 -2.91
N ILE A 155 -2.79 8.76 -3.90
CA ILE A 155 -2.70 10.22 -3.68
C ILE A 155 -3.84 10.69 -2.77
N ASN A 156 -5.08 10.30 -3.07
CA ASN A 156 -6.24 10.66 -2.26
C ASN A 156 -6.17 10.13 -0.82
N ARG A 157 -5.55 8.95 -0.61
CA ARG A 157 -5.30 8.42 0.74
C ARG A 157 -4.24 9.22 1.48
N LEU A 158 -3.15 9.59 0.81
CA LEU A 158 -2.10 10.45 1.38
C LEU A 158 -2.64 11.85 1.71
N ASN A 159 -3.48 12.43 0.84
CA ASN A 159 -4.12 13.73 1.08
C ASN A 159 -5.03 13.70 2.31
N LYS A 160 -5.72 12.58 2.58
CA LYS A 160 -6.50 12.42 3.82
C LYS A 160 -5.60 12.42 5.07
N ILE A 161 -4.39 11.88 4.99
CA ILE A 161 -3.40 12.00 6.07
C ILE A 161 -3.02 13.47 6.23
N ALA A 162 -2.71 14.17 5.13
CA ALA A 162 -2.32 15.58 5.15
C ALA A 162 -3.40 16.48 5.77
N ILE A 163 -4.67 16.31 5.36
CA ILE A 163 -5.81 17.05 5.94
C ILE A 163 -5.93 16.79 7.44
N ARG A 164 -5.70 15.56 7.88
CA ARG A 164 -5.75 15.23 9.30
C ARG A 164 -4.63 15.91 10.07
N LEU A 165 -3.40 15.89 9.54
CA LEU A 165 -2.29 16.62 10.12
C LEU A 165 -2.55 18.13 10.17
N ASP A 166 -3.10 18.71 9.10
CA ASP A 166 -3.48 20.13 9.03
C ASP A 166 -4.47 20.50 10.14
N ARG A 167 -5.45 19.63 10.42
CA ARG A 167 -6.40 19.83 11.53
C ARG A 167 -5.75 19.66 12.89
N GLU A 168 -4.87 18.67 13.04
CA GLU A 168 -4.16 18.40 14.30
C GLU A 168 -3.21 19.55 14.68
N VAL A 169 -2.73 20.35 13.71
CA VAL A 169 -1.93 21.56 13.98
C VAL A 169 -2.69 22.88 13.82
N ALA A 170 -3.96 22.84 13.44
CA ALA A 170 -4.74 24.05 13.23
C ALA A 170 -4.85 24.82 14.56
N GLY A 171 -4.37 26.07 14.58
CA GLY A 171 -4.33 26.90 15.78
C GLY A 171 -3.12 26.66 16.69
N ARG A 172 -2.16 25.80 16.30
CA ARG A 172 -0.88 25.59 16.99
C ARG A 172 0.23 26.37 16.26
N SER A 173 1.19 26.90 17.02
CA SER A 173 2.30 27.75 16.53
C SER A 173 3.39 27.00 15.73
N GLY A 174 3.27 25.69 15.46
CA GLY A 174 4.30 24.94 14.71
C GLY A 174 3.74 23.82 13.83
N LYS A 175 4.19 23.74 12.57
CA LYS A 175 3.80 22.70 11.59
C LYS A 175 4.89 21.64 11.34
N GLY A 176 5.97 21.63 12.13
CA GLY A 176 7.15 20.80 11.86
C GLY A 176 8.24 20.91 12.91
N CYS A 177 9.23 20.03 12.83
CA CYS A 177 10.42 20.09 13.65
C CYS A 177 11.26 21.28 13.16
N GLY A 178 11.01 22.45 13.73
CA GLY A 178 11.90 23.58 13.57
C GLY A 178 13.30 23.21 14.07
N LYS A 179 14.33 23.90 13.56
CA LYS A 179 15.73 23.71 13.97
C LYS A 179 15.94 23.74 15.49
N GLU A 180 15.05 24.38 16.24
CA GLU A 180 15.31 24.80 17.62
C GLU A 180 14.82 23.83 18.71
N ASN A 181 14.13 22.74 18.35
CA ASN A 181 13.72 21.68 19.32
C ASN A 181 13.79 20.25 18.75
N CYS A 182 14.44 20.07 17.60
CA CYS A 182 14.93 18.76 17.18
C CYS A 182 16.38 18.67 17.73
N PRO A 183 16.84 17.56 18.31
CA PRO A 183 18.24 17.45 18.78
C PRO A 183 19.30 17.64 17.67
N LEU A 184 18.87 17.83 16.43
CA LEU A 184 19.60 18.50 15.36
C LEU A 184 19.59 20.04 15.56
N ASP A 185 20.44 20.51 16.48
CA ASP A 185 20.93 21.88 16.64
C ASP A 185 19.92 23.02 16.96
N GLY A 186 19.51 23.15 18.21
CA GLY A 186 19.11 24.46 18.74
C GLY A 186 18.62 24.42 20.18
N LYS A 187 19.01 25.43 20.95
CA LYS A 187 18.60 25.67 22.33
C LYS A 187 17.42 26.66 22.32
N ASP A 188 16.49 26.47 23.25
CA ASP A 188 15.48 27.44 23.73
C ASP A 188 14.11 27.57 22.98
N LYS A 189 13.24 26.57 23.21
CA LYS A 189 11.86 26.63 23.77
C LYS A 189 10.70 27.41 23.09
N GLU A 190 9.83 26.65 22.41
CA GLU A 190 8.41 26.48 22.78
C GLU A 190 8.05 24.96 22.72
N PRO A 191 7.08 24.45 23.52
CA PRO A 191 6.66 23.05 23.47
C PRO A 191 6.12 22.68 22.08
N TYR A 192 6.76 21.71 21.44
CA TYR A 192 6.43 21.24 20.10
C TYR A 192 5.59 19.96 20.15
N GLU A 193 4.62 19.86 19.24
CA GLU A 193 3.90 18.62 18.95
C GLU A 193 4.22 18.15 17.52
N PRO A 194 5.13 17.17 17.33
CA PRO A 194 5.31 16.57 16.02
C PRO A 194 4.03 16.03 15.41
N PRO A 195 4.00 15.79 14.08
CA PRO A 195 2.91 15.06 13.45
C PRO A 195 2.95 13.60 13.95
N TYR A 196 2.60 13.42 15.23
CA TYR A 196 2.51 12.16 15.91
C TYR A 196 1.65 11.25 15.04
N ASN A 197 2.07 10.00 14.93
CA ASN A 197 1.42 9.01 14.10
C ASN A 197 1.59 9.17 12.59
N LEU A 198 2.32 10.14 12.03
CA LEU A 198 2.55 10.17 10.56
C LEU A 198 3.12 8.84 10.06
N LEU A 199 4.21 8.37 10.67
CA LEU A 199 4.83 7.08 10.32
C LEU A 199 3.84 5.91 10.50
N GLY A 200 3.15 5.87 11.63
CA GLY A 200 2.10 4.87 11.90
C GLY A 200 0.98 4.89 10.86
N ARG A 201 0.53 6.08 10.43
CA ARG A 201 -0.50 6.24 9.39
C ARG A 201 -0.02 5.77 8.02
N LEU A 202 1.25 6.03 7.68
CA LEU A 202 1.84 5.54 6.43
C LEU A 202 1.89 4.01 6.42
N TYR A 203 2.40 3.39 7.49
CA TYR A 203 2.47 1.93 7.59
C TYR A 203 1.09 1.28 7.65
N GLU A 204 0.14 1.84 8.40
CA GLU A 204 -1.24 1.31 8.43
C GLU A 204 -1.95 1.51 7.08
N THR A 205 -1.65 2.59 6.35
CA THR A 205 -2.13 2.77 4.99
C THR A 205 -1.54 1.70 4.07
N ALA A 206 -0.23 1.51 4.07
CA ALA A 206 0.43 0.46 3.26
C ALA A 206 -0.15 -0.92 3.60
N LYS A 207 -0.23 -1.29 4.88
CA LYS A 207 -0.82 -2.54 5.37
C LYS A 207 -2.27 -2.72 4.92
N THR A 208 -3.08 -1.66 4.94
CA THR A 208 -4.46 -1.70 4.45
C THR A 208 -4.53 -1.96 2.96
N ILE A 209 -3.70 -1.29 2.16
CA ILE A 209 -3.66 -1.46 0.70
C ILE A 209 -3.16 -2.85 0.34
N LYS A 210 -2.12 -3.37 1.02
CA LYS A 210 -1.64 -4.75 0.84
C LYS A 210 -2.77 -5.77 0.91
N LYS A 211 -3.67 -5.63 1.88
CA LYS A 211 -4.84 -6.52 2.03
C LYS A 211 -5.80 -6.46 0.84
N LEU A 212 -5.83 -5.36 0.09
CA LEU A 212 -6.68 -5.19 -1.10
C LEU A 212 -6.02 -5.73 -2.38
N LEU A 213 -4.69 -5.85 -2.38
CA LEU A 213 -3.90 -6.40 -3.49
C LEU A 213 -3.71 -7.92 -3.39
N LEU A 214 -3.96 -8.47 -2.21
CA LEU A 214 -3.84 -9.89 -1.88
C LEU A 214 -5.22 -10.51 -1.61
N GLY A 215 -5.27 -11.83 -1.55
CA GLY A 215 -6.46 -12.58 -1.19
C GLY A 215 -7.39 -12.83 -2.36
N SER A 216 -8.63 -13.16 -2.04
CA SER A 216 -9.62 -13.60 -3.02
C SER A 216 -9.96 -12.48 -4.01
N PRO A 217 -10.09 -12.78 -5.31
CA PRO A 217 -10.57 -11.83 -6.32
C PRO A 217 -11.90 -11.15 -5.97
N LYS A 218 -12.75 -11.76 -5.14
CA LYS A 218 -14.02 -11.18 -4.68
C LYS A 218 -13.85 -9.92 -3.83
N GLN A 219 -12.69 -9.74 -3.20
CA GLN A 219 -12.41 -8.60 -2.33
C GLN A 219 -11.70 -7.47 -3.06
N TRP A 220 -11.20 -7.73 -4.27
CA TRP A 220 -10.55 -6.72 -5.09
C TRP A 220 -11.59 -5.68 -5.51
N ARG A 221 -11.18 -4.42 -5.63
CA ARG A 221 -12.11 -3.34 -5.93
C ARG A 221 -11.40 -2.20 -6.62
N MET A 222 -12.09 -1.60 -7.57
CA MET A 222 -11.68 -0.32 -8.10
C MET A 222 -11.74 0.75 -7.00
N PRO A 223 -10.86 1.76 -7.04
CA PRO A 223 -9.76 1.95 -8.00
C PRO A 223 -8.43 1.31 -7.55
N VAL A 224 -8.44 0.39 -6.58
CA VAL A 224 -7.22 -0.23 -6.00
C VAL A 224 -6.69 -1.38 -6.87
N MET A 225 -7.30 -1.62 -8.02
CA MET A 225 -6.81 -2.67 -8.90
C MET A 225 -5.57 -2.21 -9.66
N THR A 226 -4.52 -3.03 -9.63
CA THR A 226 -3.22 -2.70 -10.24
C THR A 226 -3.15 -3.05 -11.71
N SER A 227 -4.11 -3.81 -12.25
CA SER A 227 -4.11 -4.19 -13.67
C SER A 227 -5.51 -4.33 -14.23
N ARG A 228 -5.66 -4.00 -15.52
CA ARG A 228 -6.87 -4.33 -16.29
C ARG A 228 -7.20 -5.83 -16.24
N PHE A 229 -6.19 -6.69 -16.17
CA PHE A 229 -6.42 -8.14 -16.09
C PHE A 229 -7.05 -8.53 -14.77
N ALA A 230 -6.72 -7.85 -13.66
CA ALA A 230 -7.36 -8.08 -12.37
C ALA A 230 -8.85 -7.72 -12.41
N VAL A 231 -9.20 -6.63 -13.10
CA VAL A 231 -10.60 -6.22 -13.34
C VAL A 231 -11.34 -7.30 -14.13
N MET A 232 -10.80 -7.69 -15.28
CA MET A 232 -11.42 -8.67 -16.15
C MET A 232 -11.55 -10.04 -15.46
N TYR A 233 -10.55 -10.44 -14.67
CA TYR A 233 -10.57 -11.71 -13.94
C TYR A 233 -11.65 -11.74 -12.88
N GLN A 234 -11.81 -10.67 -12.10
CA GLN A 234 -12.88 -10.56 -11.12
C GLN A 234 -14.27 -10.66 -11.79
N LEU A 235 -14.47 -9.99 -12.93
CA LEU A 235 -15.72 -10.06 -13.68
C LEU A 235 -15.98 -11.48 -14.20
N ALA A 236 -14.96 -12.13 -14.75
CA ALA A 236 -15.07 -13.50 -15.27
C ALA A 236 -15.48 -14.52 -14.19
N ILE A 237 -14.88 -14.44 -12.99
CA ILE A 237 -15.29 -15.28 -11.85
C ILE A 237 -16.75 -15.03 -11.48
N SER A 238 -17.16 -13.76 -11.40
CA SER A 238 -18.51 -13.39 -10.99
C SER A 238 -19.56 -13.93 -11.98
N GLU A 239 -19.27 -13.86 -13.28
CA GLU A 239 -20.14 -14.44 -14.32
C GLU A 239 -20.20 -15.96 -14.25
N GLU A 240 -19.07 -16.63 -14.03
CA GLU A 240 -19.00 -18.09 -13.91
C GLU A 240 -19.84 -18.57 -12.71
N GLU A 241 -19.71 -17.92 -11.55
CA GLU A 241 -20.48 -18.23 -10.36
C GLU A 241 -21.99 -18.03 -10.59
N ALA A 242 -22.39 -16.94 -11.24
CA ALA A 242 -23.79 -16.69 -11.58
C ALA A 242 -24.35 -17.80 -12.50
N ARG A 243 -23.57 -18.26 -13.49
CA ARG A 243 -23.96 -19.37 -14.37
C ARG A 243 -24.11 -20.69 -13.60
N GLN A 244 -23.17 -20.99 -12.70
CA GLN A 244 -23.23 -22.20 -11.86
C GLN A 244 -24.46 -22.19 -10.94
N GLN A 245 -24.77 -21.06 -10.30
CA GLN A 245 -25.95 -20.91 -9.45
C GLN A 245 -27.25 -21.11 -10.24
N MET A 246 -27.37 -20.53 -11.44
CA MET A 246 -28.54 -20.74 -12.31
C MET A 246 -28.68 -22.19 -12.76
N SER A 247 -27.57 -22.87 -13.09
CA SER A 247 -27.57 -24.28 -13.46
C SER A 247 -28.05 -25.17 -12.31
N ALA A 248 -27.55 -24.92 -11.09
CA ALA A 248 -27.98 -25.61 -9.88
C ALA A 248 -29.47 -25.38 -9.59
N ALA A 249 -29.95 -24.13 -9.69
CA ALA A 249 -31.36 -23.81 -9.50
C ALA A 249 -32.28 -24.54 -10.50
N ARG A 250 -31.87 -24.60 -11.78
CA ARG A 250 -32.59 -25.36 -12.82
C ARG A 250 -32.63 -26.86 -12.51
N ALA A 251 -31.52 -27.43 -12.05
CA ALA A 251 -31.46 -28.84 -11.65
C ALA A 251 -32.41 -29.14 -10.49
N THR A 252 -32.47 -28.26 -9.48
CA THR A 252 -33.39 -28.37 -8.34
C THR A 252 -34.85 -28.28 -8.78
N LEU A 253 -35.20 -27.30 -9.62
CA LEU A 253 -36.56 -27.17 -10.17
C LEU A 253 -37.00 -28.39 -10.98
N LYS A 254 -36.08 -29.01 -11.75
CA LYS A 254 -36.37 -30.23 -12.51
C LYS A 254 -36.68 -31.40 -11.57
N LYS A 255 -35.94 -31.55 -10.46
CA LYS A 255 -36.21 -32.57 -9.44
C LYS A 255 -37.58 -32.38 -8.79
N MET A 256 -37.96 -31.15 -8.45
CA MET A 256 -39.28 -30.85 -7.85
C MET A 256 -40.46 -31.10 -8.78
N ARG A 257 -40.27 -31.12 -10.10
CA ARG A 257 -41.33 -31.39 -11.09
C ARG A 257 -41.51 -32.87 -11.42
N THR A 258 -40.58 -33.72 -11.00
CA THR A 258 -40.52 -35.14 -11.39
C THR A 258 -40.67 -36.12 -10.22
N GLY A 259 -40.80 -35.60 -9.00
CA GLY A 259 -41.20 -36.35 -7.80
C GLY A 259 -42.47 -35.77 -7.23
#